data_AF-A0A832Y3F1-F1
#
_entry.id   AF-A0A832Y3F1-F1
#
_cell.length_a   1.000
_cell.length_b   1.000
_cell.length_c   1.000
_cell.angle_alpha   90.00
_cell.angle_beta   90.00
_cell.angle_gamma   90.00
#
_symmetry.space_group_name_H-M   'P 1'
#
loop_
_entity.id
_entity.type
_entity.pdbx_description
1 polymer ?
#
loop_
_entity_poly.entity_id
_entity_poly.type
_entity_poly.pdbx_seq_one_letter_code
_entity_poly.pdbx_strand_id
1 'polypeptide(L)'
;MDTPAARLERVLAGVMIPVLFLTALALAEGRIEILGCTGTACATASQRALTLPTIALLCLLGLVILRFSRDRSHGGAPLDRWFSREQESIMRERLEEERFESADEGLSSKWAELERDSLEKRFGEEE
;
A
#
# COMPACT_ATOMS: atom_id res chain seq x y z
N MET A 1 -2.71 -7.07 16.09
CA MET A 1 -3.35 -6.47 14.91
C MET A 1 -2.69 -7.05 13.66
N ASP A 2 -3.46 -7.29 12.60
CA ASP A 2 -2.92 -7.85 11.35
C ASP A 2 -1.99 -6.85 10.65
N THR A 3 -1.04 -7.35 9.88
CA THR A 3 -0.13 -6.51 9.08
C THR A 3 -0.90 -5.77 7.98
N PRO A 4 -0.45 -4.59 7.53
CA PRO A 4 -1.06 -3.86 6.41
C PRO A 4 -1.19 -4.73 5.15
N ALA A 5 -0.16 -5.51 4.83
CA ALA A 5 -0.16 -6.45 3.71
C ALA A 5 -1.22 -7.56 3.84
N ALA A 6 -1.47 -8.08 5.05
CA ALA A 6 -2.51 -9.08 5.28
C ALA A 6 -3.93 -8.50 5.12
N ARG A 7 -4.14 -7.23 5.51
CA ARG A 7 -5.41 -6.53 5.24
C ARG A 7 -5.62 -6.33 3.74
N LEU A 8 -4.59 -5.90 3.02
CA LEU A 8 -4.62 -5.75 1.57
C LEU A 8 -4.97 -7.07 0.86
N GLU A 9 -4.40 -8.19 1.30
CA GLU A 9 -4.68 -9.51 0.75
C GLU A 9 -6.17 -9.87 0.82
N ARG A 10 -6.82 -9.61 1.96
CA ARG A 10 -8.26 -9.87 2.14
C ARG A 10 -9.12 -8.98 1.24
N VAL A 11 -8.75 -7.70 1.10
CA VAL A 11 -9.45 -6.76 0.21
C VAL A 11 -9.32 -7.20 -1.25
N LEU A 12 -8.11 -7.54 -1.69
CA LEU A 12 -7.88 -8.05 -3.04
C LEU A 12 -8.68 -9.32 -3.29
N ALA A 13 -8.68 -10.29 -2.37
CA ALA A 13 -9.49 -11.50 -2.52
C ALA A 13 -10.99 -11.18 -2.66
N GLY A 14 -11.51 -10.24 -1.85
CA GLY A 14 -12.89 -9.80 -1.92
C GLY A 14 -13.28 -9.11 -3.23
N VAL A 15 -12.36 -8.34 -3.84
CA VAL A 15 -12.58 -7.67 -5.13
C VAL A 15 -12.40 -8.62 -6.31
N MET A 16 -11.50 -9.60 -6.20
CA MET A 16 -11.15 -10.51 -7.29
C MET A 16 -12.33 -11.41 -7.68
N ILE A 17 -13.10 -11.90 -6.70
CA ILE A 17 -14.28 -12.76 -6.92
C ILE A 17 -15.34 -12.09 -7.83
N PRO A 18 -15.88 -10.90 -7.51
CA PRO A 18 -16.88 -10.26 -8.36
C PRO A 18 -16.31 -9.84 -9.72
N VAL A 19 -15.04 -9.40 -9.78
CA VAL A 19 -14.41 -9.04 -11.07
C VAL A 19 -14.28 -10.26 -11.97
N LEU A 20 -13.85 -11.42 -11.46
CA LEU A 20 -13.83 -12.66 -12.24
C LEU A 20 -15.23 -13.06 -12.72
N PHE A 21 -16.23 -12.94 -11.85
CA PHE A 21 -17.61 -13.27 -12.20
C PHE A 21 -18.13 -12.39 -13.34
N LEU A 22 -17.93 -11.07 -13.25
CA LEU A 22 -18.29 -10.13 -14.32
C LEU A 22 -17.53 -10.41 -15.62
N THR A 23 -16.25 -10.77 -15.51
CA THR A 23 -15.44 -11.13 -16.69
C THR A 23 -16.00 -12.38 -17.34
N ALA A 24 -16.33 -13.42 -16.57
CA ALA A 24 -16.93 -14.66 -17.07
C ALA A 24 -18.29 -14.42 -17.76
N LEU A 25 -19.15 -13.58 -17.18
CA LEU A 25 -20.41 -13.18 -17.81
C LEU A 25 -20.18 -12.44 -19.14
N ALA A 26 -19.21 -11.52 -19.17
CA ALA A 26 -18.87 -10.78 -20.39
C ALA A 26 -18.34 -11.70 -21.51
N LEU A 27 -17.61 -12.77 -21.16
CA LEU A 27 -17.23 -13.82 -22.11
C LEU A 27 -18.46 -14.62 -22.58
N ALA A 28 -19.35 -15.03 -21.66
CA ALA A 28 -20.52 -15.84 -21.98
C ALA A 28 -21.51 -15.10 -22.90
N GLU A 29 -21.64 -13.79 -22.74
CA GLU A 29 -22.45 -12.93 -23.61
C GLU A 29 -21.78 -12.62 -24.97
N GLY A 30 -20.56 -13.11 -25.23
CA GLY A 30 -19.82 -12.82 -26.46
C GLY A 30 -19.34 -11.38 -26.57
N ARG A 31 -19.34 -10.61 -25.46
CA ARG A 31 -18.83 -9.24 -25.44
C ARG A 31 -17.29 -9.18 -25.47
N ILE A 32 -16.64 -10.27 -25.08
CA ILE A 32 -15.18 -10.44 -25.09
C ILE A 32 -14.85 -11.72 -25.87
N GLU A 33 -14.34 -11.58 -27.09
CA GLU A 33 -13.86 -12.71 -27.91
C GLU A 33 -12.34 -12.77 -27.91
N ILE A 34 -11.77 -13.92 -27.53
CA ILE A 34 -10.32 -14.09 -27.31
C ILE A 34 -9.63 -14.79 -28.50
N LEU A 35 -10.35 -15.61 -29.26
CA LEU A 35 -9.83 -16.32 -30.43
C LEU A 35 -10.51 -15.83 -31.71
N GLY A 36 -9.76 -15.10 -32.54
CA GLY A 36 -10.02 -14.97 -33.98
C GLY A 36 -11.43 -14.49 -34.35
N CYS A 37 -11.63 -13.18 -34.31
CA CYS A 37 -12.89 -12.57 -34.70
C CYS A 37 -13.04 -12.59 -36.24
N THR A 38 -13.85 -13.51 -36.79
CA THR A 38 -14.16 -13.56 -38.23
C THR A 38 -15.50 -12.84 -38.50
N GLY A 39 -15.52 -11.52 -38.41
CA GLY A 39 -16.73 -10.73 -38.68
C GLY A 39 -16.57 -9.22 -38.46
N THR A 40 -17.54 -8.43 -38.96
CA THR A 40 -17.55 -6.95 -38.86
C THR A 40 -18.14 -6.42 -37.54
N ALA A 41 -18.59 -7.29 -36.65
CA ALA A 41 -19.27 -6.95 -35.38
C ALA A 41 -18.45 -7.33 -34.15
N CYS A 42 -17.12 -7.14 -34.21
CA CYS A 42 -16.24 -7.44 -33.08
C CYS A 42 -16.34 -6.36 -32.00
N ALA A 43 -16.97 -6.69 -30.86
CA ALA A 43 -16.99 -5.84 -29.67
C ALA A 43 -15.57 -5.56 -29.10
N THR A 44 -14.60 -6.41 -29.46
CA THR A 44 -13.16 -6.24 -29.21
C THR A 44 -12.54 -5.04 -29.93
N ALA A 45 -13.22 -4.43 -30.92
CA ALA A 45 -12.77 -3.17 -31.51
C ALA A 45 -12.86 -1.99 -30.53
N SER A 46 -13.65 -2.11 -29.45
CA SER A 46 -13.69 -1.10 -28.41
C SER A 46 -12.53 -1.30 -27.43
N GLN A 47 -11.66 -0.30 -27.33
CA GLN A 47 -10.48 -0.26 -26.44
C GLN A 47 -10.82 -0.54 -24.96
N ARG A 48 -12.11 -0.48 -24.59
CA ARG A 48 -12.63 -0.68 -23.23
C ARG A 48 -12.98 -2.14 -22.91
N ALA A 49 -13.20 -3.02 -23.89
CA ALA A 49 -13.61 -4.41 -23.65
C ALA A 49 -12.57 -5.22 -22.84
N LEU A 50 -11.29 -4.86 -22.95
CA LEU A 50 -10.18 -5.51 -22.26
C LEU A 50 -9.92 -4.95 -20.84
N THR A 51 -10.67 -3.96 -20.38
CA THR A 51 -10.43 -3.34 -19.06
C THR A 51 -10.74 -4.29 -17.90
N LEU A 52 -11.87 -5.00 -17.96
CA LEU A 52 -12.23 -5.98 -16.93
C LEU A 52 -11.22 -7.14 -16.80
N PRO A 53 -10.82 -7.84 -17.90
CA PRO A 53 -9.83 -8.91 -17.78
C PRO A 53 -8.44 -8.40 -17.39
N THR A 54 -8.05 -7.18 -17.77
CA THR A 54 -6.77 -6.61 -17.33
C THR A 54 -6.77 -6.29 -15.83
N ILE A 55 -7.87 -5.74 -15.30
CA ILE A 55 -8.02 -5.52 -13.85
C ILE A 55 -7.97 -6.85 -13.10
N ALA A 56 -8.68 -7.88 -13.58
CA ALA A 56 -8.65 -9.22 -12.98
C ALA A 56 -7.21 -9.77 -12.90
N LEU A 57 -6.45 -9.63 -13.99
CA LEU A 57 -5.06 -10.08 -14.08
C LEU A 57 -4.14 -9.31 -13.13
N LEU A 58 -4.32 -7.99 -13.00
CA LEU A 58 -3.55 -7.18 -12.05
C LEU A 58 -3.84 -7.58 -10.60
N CYS A 59 -5.11 -7.82 -10.25
CA CYS A 59 -5.48 -8.30 -8.92
C CYS A 59 -4.84 -9.65 -8.60
N LEU A 60 -4.86 -10.57 -9.56
CA LEU A 60 -4.27 -11.90 -9.41
C LEU A 60 -2.75 -11.81 -9.24
N LEU A 61 -2.08 -11.00 -10.06
CA LEU A 61 -0.64 -10.78 -9.99
C LEU A 61 -0.23 -10.16 -8.64
N GLY A 62 -0.99 -9.18 -8.15
CA GLY A 62 -0.80 -8.61 -6.82
C GLY A 62 -0.92 -9.64 -5.70
N LEU A 63 -1.94 -10.50 -5.75
CA LEU A 63 -2.13 -11.59 -4.77
C LEU A 63 -0.97 -12.59 -4.81
N VAL A 64 -0.50 -12.98 -5.99
CA VAL A 64 0.63 -13.91 -6.14
C VAL A 64 1.91 -13.32 -5.54
N ILE A 65 2.19 -12.04 -5.81
CA ILE A 65 3.36 -11.37 -5.24
C ILE A 65 3.26 -11.30 -3.71
N LEU A 66 2.09 -10.95 -3.16
CA LEU A 66 1.87 -10.90 -1.71
C LEU A 66 2.02 -12.29 -1.06
N ARG A 67 1.47 -13.34 -1.70
CA ARG A 67 1.62 -14.73 -1.25
C ARG A 67 3.08 -15.17 -1.26
N PHE A 68 3.79 -14.93 -2.36
CA PHE A 68 5.19 -15.35 -2.52
C PHE A 68 6.17 -14.58 -1.64
N SER A 69 5.83 -13.32 -1.31
CA SER A 69 6.61 -12.51 -0.38
C SER A 69 6.30 -12.82 1.07
N ARG A 70 5.28 -13.62 1.41
CA ARG A 70 4.88 -13.87 2.80
C ARG A 70 6.00 -14.45 3.68
N ASP A 71 6.86 -15.31 3.12
CA ASP A 71 7.95 -15.97 3.87
C ASP A 71 9.29 -15.23 3.80
N ARG A 72 9.37 -14.07 3.12
CA ARG A 72 10.61 -13.26 3.06
C ARG A 72 10.74 -12.32 4.24
N SER A 73 11.96 -11.96 4.62
CA SER A 73 12.22 -10.88 5.57
C SER A 73 11.67 -9.53 5.07
N HIS A 74 11.28 -8.66 6.01
CA HIS A 74 10.84 -7.29 5.73
C HIS A 74 11.96 -6.50 5.03
N GLY A 75 11.65 -5.76 3.97
CA GLY A 75 12.59 -4.96 3.16
C GLY A 75 13.12 -5.65 1.90
N GLY A 76 12.87 -6.96 1.72
CA GLY A 76 13.36 -7.75 0.59
C GLY A 76 12.34 -8.05 -0.52
N ALA A 77 11.11 -7.53 -0.43
CA ALA A 77 10.05 -7.79 -1.41
C ALA A 77 9.66 -6.54 -2.19
N PRO A 78 9.25 -6.67 -3.47
CA PRO A 78 8.99 -5.54 -4.36
C PRO A 78 7.85 -4.62 -3.88
N LEU A 79 6.91 -5.15 -3.08
CA LEU A 79 5.78 -4.39 -2.57
C LEU A 79 6.00 -3.80 -1.16
N ASP A 80 7.15 -4.06 -0.53
CA ASP A 80 7.41 -3.63 0.85
C ASP A 80 7.37 -2.11 1.04
N ARG A 81 7.79 -1.39 -0.01
CA ARG A 81 7.82 0.08 0.00
C ARG A 81 6.42 0.70 0.01
N TRP A 82 5.42 -0.01 -0.53
CA TRP A 82 4.03 0.47 -0.58
C TRP A 82 3.18 -0.14 0.52
N PHE A 83 3.38 -1.41 0.82
CA PHE A 83 2.60 -2.15 1.79
C PHE A 83 3.53 -2.85 2.76
N SER A 84 3.72 -2.21 3.93
CA SER A 84 4.53 -2.80 4.97
C SER A 84 3.95 -4.15 5.41
N ARG A 85 4.85 -5.13 5.52
CA ARG A 85 4.59 -6.45 6.11
C ARG A 85 4.89 -6.49 7.61
N GLU A 86 5.33 -5.36 8.18
CA GLU A 86 5.58 -5.22 9.61
C GLU A 86 4.27 -5.27 10.41
N GLN A 87 4.35 -5.71 11.66
CA GLN A 87 3.21 -5.64 12.57
C GLN A 87 2.83 -4.17 12.78
N GLU A 88 1.51 -3.90 12.73
CA GLU A 88 0.98 -2.54 12.81
C GLU A 88 1.44 -1.81 14.06
N SER A 89 1.56 -2.48 15.20
CA SER A 89 2.03 -1.87 16.46
C SER A 89 3.46 -1.35 16.35
N ILE A 90 4.38 -2.18 15.85
CA ILE A 90 5.80 -1.83 15.70
C ILE A 90 5.96 -0.71 14.67
N MET A 91 5.24 -0.82 13.55
CA MET A 91 5.26 0.22 12.53
C MET A 91 4.71 1.55 13.05
N ARG A 92 3.66 1.51 13.88
CA ARG A 92 3.08 2.72 14.50
C ARG A 92 4.07 3.39 15.42
N GLU A 93 4.70 2.62 16.30
CA GLU A 93 5.69 3.12 17.25
C GLU A 93 6.84 3.82 16.53
N ARG A 94 7.40 3.19 15.48
CA ARG A 94 8.46 3.81 14.66
C ARG A 94 7.97 5.09 13.97
N LEU A 95 6.78 5.08 13.37
CA LEU A 95 6.23 6.26 12.70
C LEU A 95 5.87 7.39 13.68
N GLU A 96 5.49 7.06 14.91
CA GLU A 96 5.25 8.02 15.97
C GLU A 96 6.57 8.65 16.41
N GLU A 97 7.64 7.88 16.56
CA GLU A 97 8.97 8.41 16.85
C GLU A 97 9.53 9.27 15.71
N GLU A 98 9.43 8.81 14.45
CA GLU A 98 9.78 9.60 13.26
C GLU A 98 8.95 10.90 13.18
N ARG A 99 7.67 10.85 13.57
CA ARG A 99 6.81 12.05 13.65
C ARG A 99 7.28 12.99 14.75
N PHE A 100 7.60 12.49 15.93
CA PHE A 100 8.07 13.32 17.04
C PHE A 100 9.42 13.97 16.73
N GLU A 101 10.32 13.27 16.03
CA GLU A 101 11.61 13.81 15.61
C GLU A 101 11.46 14.87 14.50
N SER A 102 10.51 14.69 13.58
CA SER A 102 10.25 15.64 12.49
C SER A 102 9.29 16.78 12.85
N ALA A 103 8.56 16.67 13.95
CA ALA A 103 7.65 17.71 14.42
C ALA A 103 8.42 18.84 15.13
N ASP A 104 8.19 20.06 14.67
CA ASP A 104 8.74 21.31 15.23
C ASP A 104 8.33 21.53 16.71
N GLU A 105 7.30 20.84 17.17
CA GLU A 105 6.84 20.83 18.56
C GLU A 105 7.92 20.33 19.54
N GLY A 106 8.72 19.33 19.13
CA GLY A 106 9.86 18.82 19.91
C GLY A 106 11.06 19.77 19.94
N LEU A 107 11.18 20.66 18.94
CA LEU A 107 12.23 21.66 18.87
C LEU A 107 11.99 22.81 19.84
N SER A 108 10.75 23.27 19.99
CA SER A 108 10.43 24.38 20.91
C SER A 108 10.72 24.05 22.39
N SER A 109 10.40 22.83 22.82
CA SER A 109 10.59 22.37 24.20
C SER A 109 12.06 22.15 24.52
N LYS A 110 12.80 21.48 23.62
CA LYS A 110 14.26 21.31 23.75
C LYS A 110 15.01 22.64 23.70
N TRP A 111 14.57 23.58 22.86
CA TRP A 111 15.17 24.92 22.79
C TRP A 111 14.91 25.73 24.07
N ALA A 112 13.69 25.66 24.62
CA ALA A 112 13.36 26.29 25.90
C ALA A 112 14.21 25.75 27.07
N GLU A 113 14.50 24.45 27.07
CA GLU A 113 15.34 23.83 28.10
C GLU A 113 16.81 24.21 27.98
N LEU A 114 17.31 24.32 26.74
CA LEU A 114 18.65 24.84 26.42
C LEU A 114 18.82 26.32 26.79
N GLU A 115 17.81 27.15 26.48
CA GLU A 115 17.82 28.58 26.80
C GLU A 115 17.82 28.78 28.32
N ARG A 116 17.04 27.98 29.07
CA ARG A 116 17.05 28.00 30.53
C ARG A 116 18.43 27.68 31.10
N ASP A 117 19.08 26.60 30.64
CA ASP A 117 20.43 26.22 31.11
C ASP A 117 21.49 27.28 30.75
N SER A 118 21.37 27.89 29.57
CA SER A 118 22.22 29.01 29.16
C SER A 118 22.06 30.23 30.08
N LEU A 119 20.82 30.57 30.44
CA LEU A 119 20.52 31.66 31.37
C LEU A 119 21.00 31.34 32.79
N GLU A 120 20.78 30.12 33.29
CA GLU A 120 21.25 29.69 34.61
C GLU A 120 22.78 29.75 34.72
N LYS A 121 23.53 29.37 33.67
CA LYS A 121 25.00 29.54 33.65
C LYS A 121 25.43 31.00 33.65
N ARG A 122 24.78 31.85 32.86
CA ARG A 122 25.11 33.28 32.79
C ARG A 122 24.88 34.02 34.10
N PHE A 123 23.81 33.68 34.82
CA PHE A 123 23.46 34.34 36.09
C PHE A 123 24.09 33.65 37.31
N GLY A 124 24.49 32.38 37.21
CA GLY A 124 25.24 31.67 38.25
C GLY A 124 26.73 32.04 38.32
N GLU A 125 27.26 32.72 37.30
CA GLU A 125 28.63 33.26 37.28
C GLU A 125 28.74 34.70 37.84
N GLU A 126 27.62 35.34 38.18
CA GLU A 126 27.56 36.71 38.73
C GLU A 126 27.51 36.78 40.28
N GLU A 127 27.58 35.65 41.00
CA GLU A 127 27.78 35.57 42.47
C GLU A 127 29.23 35.16 42.83
#